data_AF-A0A7C5XBB6-F1
#
_entry.id   AF-A0A7C5XBB6-F1
#
_cell.length_a   1.000
_cell.length_b   1.000
_cell.length_c   1.000
_cell.angle_alpha   90.00
_cell.angle_beta   90.00
_cell.angle_gamma   90.00
#
_symmetry.space_group_name_H-M   'P 1'
#
loop_
_entity.id
_entity.type
_entity.pdbx_description
1 polymer ?
#
loop_
_entity_poly.entity_id
_entity_poly.type
_entity_poly.pdbx_seq_one_letter_code
_entity_poly.pdbx_strand_id
1 'polypeptide(L)'
;MKHKGTSLRLKAPLPQQAVVSSYNTIAKLLTHRWFITKTYCEIFAKKLLPAARAYIAFVLASEYNLSQLKIARILGMKQPAVNYLVRGKRGAKYICEIKNAPELRSVLDDLARKVYSSGAFNPCKLCEVLRKDATLLRQAMKLLGEEYFTDCHLLVRS
;
A
#
# COMPACT_ATOMS: atom_id res chain seq x y z
N MET A 1 49.27 -59.76 -36.01
CA MET A 1 48.87 -58.94 -37.19
C MET A 1 47.61 -58.17 -36.80
N LYS A 2 47.72 -56.88 -36.47
CA LYS A 2 47.46 -55.68 -37.30
C LYS A 2 46.00 -55.49 -37.77
N HIS A 3 45.36 -54.51 -37.11
CA HIS A 3 44.32 -53.54 -37.52
C HIS A 3 42.97 -54.06 -38.05
N LYS A 4 41.83 -53.50 -37.62
CA LYS A 4 41.38 -52.14 -37.96
C LYS A 4 40.28 -51.68 -37.00
N GLY A 5 40.32 -50.41 -36.64
CA GLY A 5 39.28 -49.75 -35.87
C GLY A 5 37.99 -49.58 -36.68
N THR A 6 36.86 -49.54 -35.99
CA THR A 6 35.61 -49.04 -36.55
C THR A 6 34.92 -48.20 -35.50
N SER A 7 34.66 -46.96 -35.90
CA SER A 7 34.12 -45.86 -35.13
C SER A 7 32.82 -46.23 -34.40
N LEU A 8 32.87 -46.29 -33.07
CA LEU A 8 31.67 -46.29 -32.24
C LEU A 8 31.09 -44.88 -32.29
N ARG A 9 30.14 -44.72 -33.21
CA ARG A 9 29.26 -43.56 -33.38
C ARG A 9 28.74 -43.12 -32.01
N LEU A 10 29.31 -42.03 -31.48
CA LEU A 10 28.76 -41.32 -30.32
C LEU A 10 27.30 -41.00 -30.64
N LYS A 11 26.38 -41.69 -29.96
CA LYS A 11 24.96 -41.34 -30.00
C LYS A 11 24.84 -39.91 -29.50
N ALA A 12 24.21 -39.07 -30.31
CA ALA A 12 23.92 -37.68 -29.99
C ALA A 12 23.30 -37.58 -28.59
N PRO A 13 23.61 -36.52 -27.82
CA PRO A 13 23.01 -36.32 -26.52
C PRO A 13 21.49 -36.24 -26.67
N LEU A 14 20.80 -37.04 -25.86
CA LEU A 14 19.34 -37.04 -25.76
C LEU A 14 18.84 -35.62 -25.46
N PRO A 15 17.69 -35.21 -26.01
CA PRO A 15 17.21 -33.85 -25.91
C PRO A 15 17.01 -33.44 -24.44
N GLN A 16 17.72 -32.39 -24.03
CA GLN A 16 17.67 -31.78 -22.69
C GLN A 16 16.28 -31.27 -22.26
N GLN A 17 15.25 -31.43 -23.09
CA GLN A 17 13.94 -30.82 -22.92
C GLN A 17 13.02 -31.59 -21.95
N ALA A 18 13.27 -32.87 -21.68
CA ALA A 18 12.40 -33.67 -20.82
C ALA A 18 12.61 -33.43 -19.31
N VAL A 19 13.81 -33.00 -18.89
CA VAL A 19 14.10 -32.75 -17.47
C VAL A 19 13.62 -31.37 -16.99
N VAL A 20 13.38 -30.40 -17.88
CA VAL A 20 13.04 -29.02 -17.49
C VAL A 20 11.56 -28.87 -17.06
N SER A 21 10.70 -29.83 -17.38
CA SER A 21 9.26 -29.73 -17.10
C SER A 21 8.89 -29.91 -15.62
N SER A 22 9.62 -30.78 -14.90
CA SER A 22 9.29 -31.08 -13.49
C SER A 22 9.79 -30.00 -12.51
N TYR A 23 10.94 -29.36 -12.82
CA TYR A 23 11.48 -28.29 -11.97
C TYR A 23 10.62 -27.02 -11.97
N ASN A 24 9.83 -26.75 -13.03
CA ASN A 24 8.94 -25.59 -13.07
C ASN A 24 7.74 -25.71 -12.11
N THR A 25 7.26 -26.92 -11.87
CA THR A 25 6.15 -27.17 -10.93
C THR A 25 6.65 -27.11 -9.49
N ILE A 26 7.82 -27.68 -9.21
CA ILE A 26 8.44 -27.62 -7.88
C ILE A 26 8.93 -26.19 -7.57
N ALA A 27 9.50 -25.46 -8.54
CA ALA A 27 9.86 -24.05 -8.37
C ALA A 27 8.63 -23.16 -8.09
N LYS A 28 7.48 -23.42 -8.71
CA LYS A 28 6.21 -22.74 -8.39
C LYS A 28 5.71 -23.06 -6.97
N LEU A 29 5.92 -24.29 -6.49
CA LEU A 29 5.56 -24.69 -5.13
C LEU A 29 6.59 -24.24 -4.08
N LEU A 30 7.83 -23.93 -4.46
CA LEU A 30 8.85 -23.37 -3.56
C LEU A 30 8.90 -21.84 -3.60
N THR A 31 8.12 -21.18 -4.48
CA THR A 31 7.72 -19.77 -4.33
C THR A 31 6.61 -19.55 -3.29
N HIS A 32 6.45 -20.47 -2.33
CA HIS A 32 5.99 -20.11 -0.98
C HIS A 32 7.06 -19.26 -0.29
N ARG A 33 7.35 -18.11 -0.92
CA ARG A 33 7.96 -16.93 -0.34
C ARG A 33 7.19 -16.69 0.94
N TRP A 34 7.84 -16.96 2.07
CA TRP A 34 7.44 -16.60 3.43
C TRP A 34 6.53 -15.35 3.39
N PHE A 35 5.23 -15.57 3.27
CA PHE A 35 4.27 -14.52 2.95
C PHE A 35 3.88 -13.93 4.30
N ILE A 36 4.73 -13.05 4.82
CA ILE A 36 4.34 -12.16 5.89
C ILE A 36 3.26 -11.24 5.28
N THR A 37 2.01 -11.69 5.30
CA THR A 37 0.85 -10.83 5.04
C THR A 37 0.93 -9.70 6.05
N LYS A 38 1.20 -8.48 5.58
CA LYS A 38 1.18 -7.32 6.48
C LYS A 38 -0.21 -7.22 7.10
N THR A 39 -0.26 -7.05 8.41
CA THR A 39 -1.53 -6.90 9.11
C THR A 39 -2.20 -5.58 8.73
N TYR A 40 -3.53 -5.49 8.92
CA TYR A 40 -4.28 -4.25 8.74
C TYR A 40 -3.59 -3.06 9.43
N CYS A 41 -3.28 -3.23 10.72
CA CYS A 41 -2.73 -2.17 11.54
C CYS A 41 -1.35 -1.73 11.05
N GLU A 42 -0.55 -2.64 10.53
CA GLU A 42 0.74 -2.32 9.93
C GLU A 42 0.58 -1.49 8.66
N ILE A 43 -0.31 -1.89 7.74
CA ILE A 43 -0.60 -1.13 6.51
C ILE A 43 -1.19 0.23 6.87
N PHE A 44 -2.13 0.26 7.82
CA PHE A 44 -2.76 1.48 8.29
C PHE A 44 -1.73 2.47 8.83
N ALA A 45 -0.88 2.04 9.76
CA ALA A 45 0.11 2.91 10.40
C ALA A 45 1.21 3.36 9.43
N LYS A 46 1.68 2.47 8.53
CA LYS A 46 2.82 2.76 7.65
C LYS A 46 2.44 3.48 6.35
N LYS A 47 1.20 3.32 5.86
CA LYS A 47 0.78 3.86 4.56
C LYS A 47 -0.45 4.75 4.66
N LEU A 48 -1.56 4.22 5.16
CA LEU A 48 -2.85 4.89 5.09
C LEU A 48 -2.93 6.14 5.97
N LEU A 49 -2.49 6.01 7.23
CA LEU A 49 -2.49 7.11 8.18
C LEU A 49 -1.56 8.26 7.73
N PRO A 50 -0.32 8.02 7.26
CA PRO A 50 0.50 9.07 6.67
C PRO A 50 -0.14 9.75 5.45
N ALA A 51 -0.77 8.99 4.55
CA ALA A 51 -1.44 9.53 3.36
C ALA A 51 -2.64 10.40 3.74
N ALA A 52 -3.51 9.90 4.62
CA ALA A 52 -4.66 10.63 5.13
C ALA A 52 -4.25 11.89 5.90
N ARG A 53 -3.25 11.79 6.78
CA ARG A 53 -2.72 12.95 7.53
C ARG A 53 -2.17 14.03 6.60
N ALA A 54 -1.48 13.64 5.52
CA ALA A 54 -0.99 14.58 4.52
C ALA A 54 -2.13 15.27 3.76
N TYR A 55 -3.15 14.51 3.36
CA TYR A 55 -4.35 15.06 2.71
C TYR A 55 -5.10 16.04 3.61
N ILE A 56 -5.32 15.68 4.89
CA ILE A 56 -5.97 16.58 5.85
C ILE A 56 -5.14 17.85 6.06
N ALA A 57 -3.81 17.74 6.15
CA ALA A 57 -2.94 18.92 6.24
C ALA A 57 -3.07 19.83 5.02
N PHE A 58 -3.18 19.24 3.82
CA PHE A 58 -3.41 19.98 2.58
C PHE A 58 -4.75 20.73 2.63
N VAL A 59 -5.85 20.05 2.96
CA VAL A 59 -7.20 20.65 3.07
C VAL A 59 -7.22 21.78 4.11
N LEU A 60 -6.65 21.56 5.30
CA LEU A 60 -6.57 22.59 6.35
C LEU A 60 -5.79 23.84 5.91
N ALA A 61 -4.77 23.66 5.07
CA ALA A 61 -4.00 24.78 4.53
C ALA A 61 -4.74 25.50 3.40
N SER A 62 -5.29 24.76 2.43
CA SER A 62 -5.86 25.33 1.21
C SER A 62 -7.30 25.83 1.34
N GLU A 63 -8.12 25.14 2.15
CA GLU A 63 -9.55 25.45 2.26
C GLU A 63 -9.87 26.24 3.53
N TYR A 64 -9.19 25.92 4.64
CA TYR A 64 -9.40 26.57 5.94
C TYR A 64 -8.38 27.67 6.25
N ASN A 65 -7.42 27.91 5.36
CA ASN A 65 -6.39 28.95 5.48
C ASN A 65 -5.63 28.92 6.81
N LEU A 66 -5.45 27.73 7.40
CA LEU A 66 -4.70 27.60 8.65
C LEU A 66 -3.20 27.76 8.42
N SER A 67 -2.53 28.44 9.36
CA SER A 67 -1.07 28.54 9.33
C SER A 67 -0.41 27.17 9.53
N GLN A 68 0.76 26.97 8.91
CA GLN A 68 1.51 25.71 9.02
C GLN A 68 1.81 25.35 10.49
N LEU A 69 2.05 26.35 11.34
CA LEU A 69 2.28 26.16 12.77
C LEU A 69 1.02 25.63 13.48
N LYS A 70 -0.17 26.16 13.14
CA LYS A 70 -1.43 25.70 13.73
C LYS A 70 -1.76 24.28 13.26
N ILE A 71 -1.58 23.99 11.97
CA ILE A 71 -1.73 22.63 11.41
C ILE A 71 -0.79 21.65 12.11
N ALA A 72 0.48 22.03 12.32
CA ALA A 72 1.47 21.21 13.00
C ALA A 72 1.02 20.83 14.41
N ARG A 73 0.48 21.79 15.17
CA ARG A 73 -0.07 21.54 16.51
C ARG A 73 -1.27 20.60 16.48
N ILE A 74 -2.25 20.86 15.62
CA ILE A 74 -3.50 20.08 15.53
C ILE A 74 -3.22 18.62 15.12
N LEU A 75 -2.29 18.40 14.17
CA LEU A 75 -1.99 17.07 13.62
C LEU A 75 -0.87 16.34 14.37
N GLY A 76 -0.27 16.95 15.40
CA GLY A 76 0.87 16.38 16.13
C GLY A 76 2.11 16.20 15.27
N MET A 77 2.38 17.15 14.36
CA MET A 77 3.49 17.12 13.42
C MET A 77 4.51 18.21 13.74
N LYS A 78 5.75 18.03 13.28
CA LYS A 78 6.74 19.12 13.27
C LYS A 78 6.36 20.13 12.18
N GLN A 79 6.46 21.44 12.45
CA GLN A 79 6.15 22.49 11.46
C GLN A 79 6.92 22.32 10.12
N PRO A 80 8.23 21.96 10.09
CA PRO A 80 8.92 21.66 8.84
C PRO A 80 8.31 20.50 8.05
N ALA A 81 7.71 19.51 8.72
CA ALA A 81 7.05 18.40 8.05
C ALA A 81 5.78 18.87 7.33
N VAL A 82 4.98 19.74 7.97
CA VAL A 82 3.81 20.36 7.34
C VAL A 82 4.24 21.22 6.16
N ASN A 83 5.27 22.04 6.32
CA ASN A 83 5.82 22.85 5.24
C ASN A 83 6.22 21.99 4.03
N TYR A 84 6.91 20.88 4.28
CA TYR A 84 7.36 19.96 3.25
C TYR A 84 6.21 19.25 2.52
N LEU A 85 5.12 18.93 3.23
CA LEU A 85 3.90 18.37 2.64
C LEU A 85 3.17 19.40 1.76
N VAL A 86 2.92 20.60 2.30
CA VAL A 86 2.19 21.66 1.60
C VAL A 86 2.94 22.17 0.37
N ARG A 87 4.29 22.23 0.42
CA ARG A 87 5.14 22.65 -0.70
C ARG A 87 5.47 21.52 -1.70
N GLY A 88 4.86 20.34 -1.56
CA GLY A 88 4.74 19.35 -2.63
C GLY A 88 5.86 18.31 -2.79
N LYS A 89 6.81 18.17 -1.84
CA LYS A 89 7.93 17.21 -2.02
C LYS A 89 7.68 15.78 -1.48
N ARG A 90 6.82 15.58 -0.48
CA ARG A 90 6.27 14.26 -0.06
C ARG A 90 4.76 14.40 0.10
N GLY A 91 4.02 13.34 -0.19
CA GLY A 91 2.55 13.31 -0.04
C GLY A 91 1.77 13.78 -1.25
N ALA A 92 2.37 14.53 -2.19
CA ALA A 92 1.73 14.96 -3.44
C ALA A 92 1.12 13.79 -4.22
N LYS A 93 1.84 12.65 -4.30
CA LYS A 93 1.32 11.43 -4.92
C LYS A 93 -0.02 11.01 -4.29
N TYR A 94 -0.05 10.82 -2.97
CA TYR A 94 -1.26 10.36 -2.28
C TYR A 94 -2.39 11.38 -2.28
N ILE A 95 -2.08 12.68 -2.27
CA ILE A 95 -3.09 13.74 -2.36
C ILE A 95 -3.84 13.63 -3.70
N CYS A 96 -3.13 13.45 -4.81
CA CYS A 96 -3.77 13.27 -6.12
C CYS A 96 -4.59 11.97 -6.18
N GLU A 97 -4.04 10.85 -5.72
CA GLU A 97 -4.78 9.57 -5.67
C GLU A 97 -6.05 9.66 -4.83
N ILE A 98 -5.98 10.31 -3.66
CA ILE A 98 -7.14 10.51 -2.79
C ILE A 98 -8.18 11.40 -3.47
N LYS A 99 -7.77 12.48 -4.15
CA LYS A 99 -8.70 13.36 -4.88
C LYS A 99 -9.48 12.62 -5.97
N ASN A 100 -8.88 11.61 -6.57
CA ASN A 100 -9.49 10.76 -7.60
C ASN A 100 -10.35 9.61 -7.04
N ALA A 101 -10.38 9.44 -5.71
CA ALA A 101 -11.15 8.41 -5.03
C ALA A 101 -12.31 9.04 -4.24
N PRO A 102 -13.50 9.22 -4.85
CA PRO A 102 -14.56 10.06 -4.30
C PRO A 102 -15.04 9.62 -2.92
N GLU A 103 -15.20 8.32 -2.67
CA GLU A 103 -15.68 7.84 -1.35
C GLU A 103 -14.64 8.11 -0.25
N LEU A 104 -13.37 7.78 -0.50
CA LEU A 104 -12.28 8.04 0.45
C LEU A 104 -12.08 9.53 0.69
N ARG A 105 -12.13 10.32 -0.39
CA ARG A 105 -12.05 11.77 -0.33
C ARG A 105 -13.13 12.35 0.57
N SER A 106 -14.40 11.96 0.36
CA SER A 106 -15.52 12.43 1.17
C SER A 106 -15.30 12.15 2.66
N VAL A 107 -14.88 10.93 3.01
CA VAL A 107 -14.58 10.56 4.40
C VAL A 107 -13.45 11.41 4.99
N LEU A 108 -12.41 11.71 4.21
CA LEU A 108 -11.29 12.52 4.66
C LEU A 108 -11.62 14.02 4.74
N ASP A 109 -12.47 14.54 3.86
CA ASP A 109 -12.98 15.91 3.89
C ASP A 109 -13.86 16.11 5.14
N ASP A 110 -14.73 15.14 5.45
CA ASP A 110 -15.52 15.10 6.68
C ASP A 110 -14.62 15.08 7.94
N LEU A 111 -13.56 14.28 7.89
CA LEU A 111 -12.60 14.21 8.99
C LEU A 111 -11.83 15.52 9.13
N ALA A 112 -11.42 16.15 8.03
CA ALA A 112 -10.77 17.46 8.03
C ALA A 112 -11.67 18.55 8.63
N ARG A 113 -12.97 18.56 8.29
CA ARG A 113 -13.98 19.43 8.92
C ARG A 113 -14.02 19.23 10.43
N LYS A 114 -14.14 17.98 10.88
CA LYS A 114 -14.16 17.65 12.32
C LYS A 114 -12.89 18.09 13.03
N VAL A 115 -11.73 17.89 12.40
CA VAL A 115 -10.42 18.32 12.93
C VAL A 115 -10.31 19.84 13.03
N TYR A 116 -10.82 20.57 12.03
CA TYR A 116 -10.87 22.03 12.05
C TYR A 116 -11.72 22.52 13.22
N SER A 117 -12.92 21.96 13.40
CA SER A 117 -13.85 22.35 14.46
C SER A 117 -13.37 21.96 15.87
N SER A 118 -12.79 20.77 16.03
CA SER A 118 -12.35 20.26 17.34
C SER A 118 -10.96 20.74 17.75
N GLY A 119 -10.12 21.14 16.78
CA GLY A 119 -8.71 21.45 17.01
C GLY A 119 -7.83 20.23 17.31
N ALA A 120 -8.33 19.00 17.09
CA ALA A 120 -7.61 17.77 17.41
C ALA A 120 -7.78 16.69 16.34
N PHE A 121 -6.68 16.02 15.98
CA PHE A 121 -6.68 14.87 15.08
C PHE A 121 -6.63 13.54 15.83
N ASN A 122 -7.70 12.76 15.71
CA ASN A 122 -7.77 11.40 16.26
C ASN A 122 -7.64 10.34 15.14
N PRO A 123 -6.49 9.65 15.02
CA PRO A 123 -6.29 8.63 13.98
C PRO A 123 -7.18 7.40 14.17
N CYS A 124 -7.63 7.10 15.39
CA CYS A 124 -8.51 5.96 15.65
C CYS A 124 -9.88 6.13 14.97
N LYS A 125 -10.36 7.38 14.82
CA LYS A 125 -11.65 7.62 14.14
C LYS A 125 -11.58 7.26 12.66
N LEU A 126 -10.46 7.53 12.00
CA LEU A 126 -10.23 7.11 10.62
C LEU A 126 -10.21 5.57 10.52
N CYS A 127 -9.46 4.90 11.40
CA CYS A 127 -9.42 3.44 11.48
C CYS A 127 -10.82 2.84 11.65
N GLU A 128 -11.63 3.38 12.57
CA GLU A 128 -12.99 2.91 12.84
C GLU A 128 -13.89 3.02 11.61
N VAL A 129 -13.87 4.17 10.92
CA VAL A 129 -14.68 4.39 9.71
C VAL A 129 -14.30 3.39 8.61
N LEU A 130 -12.99 3.21 8.38
CA LEU A 130 -12.51 2.27 7.36
C LEU A 130 -12.83 0.82 7.70
N ARG A 131 -12.80 0.43 8.98
CA ARG A 131 -13.13 -0.95 9.37
C ARG A 131 -14.62 -1.27 9.31
N LYS A 132 -15.49 -0.27 9.34
CA LYS A 132 -16.94 -0.46 9.22
C LYS A 132 -17.39 -0.65 7.78
N ASP A 133 -16.62 -0.16 6.81
CA ASP A 133 -16.94 -0.24 5.39
C ASP A 133 -15.87 -1.03 4.62
N ALA A 134 -16.19 -2.27 4.30
CA ALA A 134 -15.30 -3.16 3.54
C ALA A 134 -14.96 -2.61 2.15
N THR A 135 -15.90 -1.94 1.50
CA THR A 135 -15.75 -1.42 0.14
C THR A 135 -14.79 -0.25 0.15
N LEU A 136 -15.02 0.70 1.06
CA LEU A 136 -14.13 1.85 1.28
C LEU A 136 -12.72 1.40 1.65
N LEU A 137 -12.60 0.40 2.53
CA LEU A 137 -11.31 -0.15 2.92
C LEU A 137 -10.53 -0.73 1.73
N ARG A 138 -11.21 -1.52 0.88
CA ARG A 138 -10.58 -2.08 -0.33
C ARG A 138 -10.13 -0.99 -1.29
N GLN A 139 -10.96 0.03 -1.51
CA GLN A 139 -10.59 1.18 -2.36
C GLN A 139 -9.35 1.88 -1.81
N ALA A 140 -9.33 2.18 -0.51
CA ALA A 140 -8.21 2.83 0.15
C ALA A 140 -6.91 2.01 0.05
N MET A 141 -7.00 0.68 0.14
CA MET A 141 -5.85 -0.22 0.00
C MET A 141 -5.34 -0.31 -1.44
N LYS A 142 -6.25 -0.36 -2.40
CA LYS A 142 -5.92 -0.37 -3.84
C LYS A 142 -5.13 0.88 -4.24
N LEU A 143 -5.55 2.06 -3.78
CA LEU A 143 -4.83 3.33 -4.03
C LEU A 143 -3.39 3.34 -3.49
N LEU A 144 -3.12 2.53 -2.46
CA LEU A 144 -1.81 2.43 -1.82
C LEU A 144 -0.94 1.28 -2.38
N GLY A 145 -1.41 0.61 -3.44
CA GLY A 145 -0.75 -0.53 -4.08
C GLY A 145 -0.70 -1.77 -3.18
N GLU A 146 -1.65 -1.93 -2.26
CA GLU A 146 -1.77 -3.12 -1.41
C GLU A 146 -2.94 -3.99 -1.94
N GLU A 147 -2.69 -4.73 -3.01
CA GLU A 147 -3.71 -5.56 -3.69
C GLU A 147 -3.97 -6.92 -3.00
N TYR A 148 -3.06 -7.36 -2.11
CA TYR A 148 -3.09 -8.69 -1.48
C TYR A 148 -3.92 -8.77 -0.18
N PHE A 149 -4.70 -7.74 0.14
CA PHE A 149 -5.47 -7.69 1.38
C PHE A 149 -6.87 -8.35 1.29
N THR A 150 -7.22 -8.87 0.12
CA THR A 150 -8.58 -9.32 -0.21
C THR A 150 -9.05 -10.59 0.50
N ASP A 151 -8.17 -11.34 1.17
CA ASP A 151 -8.53 -12.60 1.85
C ASP A 151 -8.92 -12.45 3.32
N CYS A 152 -8.98 -11.22 3.86
CA CYS A 152 -9.37 -11.03 5.25
C CYS A 152 -10.86 -10.71 5.39
N HIS A 153 -11.71 -11.74 5.26
CA HIS A 153 -13.15 -11.68 5.61
C HIS A 153 -13.39 -11.39 7.13
N LEU A 154 -12.32 -11.31 7.94
CA LEU A 154 -12.38 -11.22 9.41
C LEU A 154 -12.24 -9.79 9.99
N LEU A 155 -12.11 -8.73 9.18
CA LEU A 155 -11.77 -7.40 9.71
C LEU A 155 -12.91 -6.41 9.83
N VAL A 156 -14.05 -6.69 9.18
CA VAL A 156 -15.28 -5.94 9.35
C VAL A 156 -16.13 -6.73 10.34
N ARG A 157 -16.25 -6.20 11.56
CA ARG A 157 -17.23 -6.73 12.51
C ARG A 157 -18.61 -6.41 11.95
N SER A 158 -19.37 -7.47 11.69
CA SER A 158 -20.80 -7.48 11.40
C SER A 158 -21.57 -6.63 12.41
#